data_AF-A0A6P0VG19-F1
#
_entry.id   AF-A0A6P0VG19-F1
#
_cell.length_a   1.000
_cell.length_b   1.000
_cell.length_c   1.000
_cell.angle_alpha   90.00
_cell.angle_beta   90.00
_cell.angle_gamma   90.00
#
_symmetry.space_group_name_H-M   'P 1'
#
loop_
_entity.id
_entity.type
_entity.pdbx_description
1 polymer ?
#
loop_
_entity_poly.entity_id
_entity_poly.type
_entity_poly.pdbx_seq_one_letter_code
_entity_poly.pdbx_strand_id
1 'polypeptide(L)' 'VEATPKIWDVAGAWVIAQAAGAVWIPLNSESIFPLKVGIDYGDRTFPTLVAAYPELVDVFKPFIKI' A
#
# COMPACT_ATOMS: atom_id res chain seq x y z
N VAL A 1 9.23 -1.13 2.72
CA VAL A 1 8.33 -0.07 3.23
C VAL A 1 8.61 1.18 2.41
N GLU A 2 7.58 1.88 1.94
CA GLU A 2 7.71 3.14 1.22
C GLU A 2 6.89 4.21 1.94
N ALA A 3 7.52 5.33 2.30
CA ALA A 3 6.98 6.28 3.27
C ALA A 3 6.24 7.45 2.61
N THR A 4 6.59 7.82 1.38
CA THR A 4 5.93 8.90 0.64
C THR A 4 5.64 8.53 -0.82
N PRO A 5 5.09 7.33 -1.11
CA PRO A 5 4.84 6.96 -2.49
C PRO A 5 3.73 7.81 -3.09
N LYS A 6 3.89 8.17 -4.35
CA LYS A 6 2.81 8.64 -5.22
C LYS A 6 2.06 7.46 -5.80
N ILE A 7 0.87 7.71 -6.36
CA ILE A 7 0.02 6.61 -6.80
C ILE A 7 0.67 5.77 -7.91
N TRP A 8 1.39 6.42 -8.84
CA TRP A 8 2.07 5.73 -9.93
C TRP A 8 3.24 4.85 -9.47
N ASP A 9 3.79 5.08 -8.28
CA ASP A 9 4.86 4.25 -7.71
C ASP A 9 4.32 2.87 -7.25
N VAL A 10 3.04 2.78 -6.89
CA VAL A 10 2.45 1.58 -6.27
C VAL A 10 1.31 0.94 -7.05
N ALA A 11 0.63 1.67 -7.95
CA ALA A 11 -0.55 1.18 -8.67
C ALA A 11 -0.26 -0.06 -9.53
N GLY A 12 0.88 -0.08 -10.23
CA GLY A 12 1.29 -1.24 -11.02
C GLY A 12 1.63 -2.46 -10.16
N ALA A 13 2.27 -2.24 -9.01
CA ALA A 13 2.62 -3.31 -8.08
C ALA A 13 1.38 -3.91 -7.39
N TRP A 14 0.36 -3.11 -7.12
CA TRP A 14 -0.85 -3.55 -6.41
C TRP A 14 -1.57 -4.71 -7.09
N VAL A 15 -1.80 -4.64 -8.41
CA VAL A 15 -2.48 -5.73 -9.14
C VAL A 15 -1.67 -7.03 -9.11
N ILE A 16 -0.34 -6.94 -9.18
CA ILE A 16 0.56 -8.10 -9.12
C ILE A 16 0.54 -8.71 -7.71
N ALA A 17 0.69 -7.88 -6.69
CA ALA A 17 0.67 -8.30 -5.29
C ALA A 17 -0.65 -8.98 -4.92
N GLN A 18 -1.78 -8.40 -5.35
CA GLN A 18 -3.11 -8.97 -5.15
C GLN A 18 -3.24 -10.33 -5.85
N ALA A 19 -2.78 -10.45 -7.10
CA ALA A 19 -2.81 -11.72 -7.83
C ALA A 19 -1.90 -12.79 -7.19
N ALA A 20 -0.79 -12.37 -6.57
CA ALA A 20 0.13 -13.25 -5.85
C ALA A 20 -0.36 -13.66 -4.45
N GLY A 21 -1.52 -13.15 -4.00
CA GLY A 21 -2.04 -13.43 -2.66
C GLY A 21 -1.32 -12.70 -1.53
N ALA A 22 -0.52 -11.67 -1.85
CA ALA A 22 0.14 -10.85 -0.86
C ALA A 22 -0.87 -9.98 -0.08
N VAL A 23 -0.49 -9.58 1.13
CA VAL A 23 -1.27 -8.70 1.99
C VAL A 23 -0.79 -7.26 1.80
N TRP A 24 -1.75 -6.35 1.57
CA TRP A 24 -1.49 -4.94 1.35
C TRP A 24 -2.22 -4.12 2.42
N ILE A 25 -1.47 -3.36 3.22
CA ILE A 25 -1.99 -2.59 4.34
C ILE A 25 -1.67 -1.11 4.14
N PRO A 26 -2.68 -0.23 4.05
CA PRO A 26 -2.44 1.21 4.12
C PRO A 26 -1.97 1.56 5.54
N LEU A 27 -0.89 2.34 5.65
CA LEU A 27 -0.39 2.83 6.94
C LEU A 27 -1.12 4.11 7.38
N ASN A 28 -1.84 4.74 6.45
CA ASN A 28 -2.85 5.75 6.74
C ASN A 28 -4.25 5.12 6.76
N SER A 29 -5.24 5.86 7.26
CA SER A 29 -6.61 5.36 7.47
C SER A 29 -7.42 5.13 6.19
N GLU A 30 -6.89 5.45 5.00
CA GLU A 30 -7.61 5.35 3.73
C GLU A 30 -7.10 4.18 2.88
N SER A 31 -8.01 3.24 2.55
CA SER A 31 -7.76 2.30 1.46
C SER A 31 -7.85 3.03 0.12
N ILE A 32 -6.82 2.88 -0.70
CA ILE A 32 -6.64 3.60 -1.97
C ILE A 32 -7.13 2.80 -3.16
N PHE A 33 -7.05 1.48 -3.05
CA PHE A 33 -7.39 0.58 -4.12
C PHE A 33 -8.77 -0.06 -3.91
N PRO A 34 -9.50 -0.33 -5.00
CA PRO A 34 -9.19 0.04 -6.39
C PRO A 34 -9.30 1.55 -6.64
N LEU A 35 -8.49 2.07 -7.58
CA LEU A 35 -8.54 3.48 -7.97
C LEU A 35 -9.83 3.84 -8.69
N LYS A 36 -10.27 5.09 -8.53
CA LYS A 36 -11.47 5.64 -9.16
C LYS A 36 -11.08 6.53 -10.34
N VAL A 37 -11.68 6.27 -11.50
CA VAL A 37 -11.49 7.09 -12.70
C VAL A 37 -11.98 8.52 -12.43
N GLY A 38 -11.21 9.51 -12.88
CA GLY A 38 -11.53 10.93 -12.73
C GLY A 38 -11.16 11.55 -11.37
N ILE A 39 -10.56 10.79 -10.45
CA ILE A 39 -10.00 11.31 -9.21
C ILE A 39 -8.53 11.67 -9.41
N ASP A 40 -8.15 12.88 -9.00
CA ASP A 40 -6.75 13.29 -8.91
C ASP A 40 -6.16 12.87 -7.56
N TYR A 41 -5.03 12.15 -7.64
CA TYR A 41 -4.28 11.61 -6.51
C TYR A 41 -2.89 12.26 -6.36
N GLY A 42 -2.55 13.24 -7.21
CA GLY A 42 -1.20 13.81 -7.34
C GLY A 42 -0.66 14.45 -6.06
N ASP A 43 -1.54 15.08 -5.27
CA ASP A 43 -1.16 15.78 -4.03
C ASP A 43 -1.13 14.88 -2.79
N ARG A 44 -1.48 13.61 -2.94
CA ARG A 44 -1.56 12.66 -1.83
C ARG A 44 -0.31 11.78 -1.78
N THR A 45 -0.02 11.25 -0.60
CA THR A 45 0.94 10.17 -0.40
C THR A 45 0.22 8.95 0.12
N PHE A 46 0.77 7.77 -0.20
CA PHE A 46 0.09 6.49 0.04
C PHE A 46 0.97 5.51 0.84
N PRO A 47 1.42 5.87 2.06
CA PRO A 47 2.34 5.04 2.82
C PRO A 47 1.71 3.67 3.05
N THR A 48 2.44 2.60 2.73
CA THR A 48 1.88 1.25 2.75
C THR A 48 2.89 0.19 3.17
N LEU A 49 2.38 -0.86 3.81
CA LEU A 49 3.09 -2.10 4.08
C LEU A 49 2.53 -3.19 3.17
N VAL A 50 3.41 -3.80 2.37
CA VAL A 50 3.10 -4.99 1.58
C VAL A 50 3.91 -6.15 2.12
N ALA A 51 3.25 -7.26 2.40
CA ALA A 51 3.86 -8.47 2.94
C ALA A 51 3.44 -9.69 2.11
N ALA A 52 4.38 -10.59 1.83
CA ALA A 52 4.11 -11.80 1.05
C ALA A 52 3.13 -12.75 1.77
N TYR A 53 3.14 -12.75 3.12
CA TYR A 53 2.27 -13.57 3.94
C TYR A 53 1.65 -12.74 5.07
N PRO A 54 0.41 -13.04 5.52
CA PRO A 54 -0.26 -12.31 6.58
C PRO A 54 0.54 -12.22 7.89
N GLU A 55 1.19 -13.30 8.30
CA GLU A 55 1.94 -13.37 9.56
C GLU A 55 3.13 -12.42 9.63
N LEU A 56 3.68 -12.02 8.47
CA LEU A 56 4.78 -11.06 8.41
C LEU A 56 4.34 -9.64 8.74
N VAL A 57 3.04 -9.34 8.63
CA VAL A 57 2.50 -8.03 9.01
C VAL A 57 2.82 -7.73 10.46
N ASP A 58 2.50 -8.65 11.37
CA ASP A 58 2.70 -8.46 12.81
C ASP A 58 4.18 -8.43 13.19
N VAL A 59 5.04 -9.07 12.39
CA VAL A 59 6.50 -8.96 12.53
C VAL A 59 6.98 -7.56 12.17
N PHE A 60 6.51 -6.97 11.08
CA PHE A 60 7.03 -5.69 10.59
C PHE A 60 6.32 -4.46 11.17
N LYS A 61 5.05 -4.58 11.57
CA LYS A 61 4.24 -3.47 12.10
C LYS A 61 4.89 -2.74 13.29
N PRO A 62 5.54 -3.39 14.26
CA PRO A 62 6.22 -2.70 15.37
C PRO A 62 7.39 -1.82 14.95
N PHE A 63 7.99 -2.07 13.78
CA PHE A 63 9.15 -1.33 13.28
C PHE A 63 8.75 -0.12 12.42
N ILE A 64 7.46 0.04 12.12
CA ILE A 64 6.95 1.17 11.35
C ILE A 64 6.63 2.30 12.32
N LYS A 65 7.33 3.43 12.17
CA LYS A 65 6.95 4.70 12.79
C LYS A 65 5.94 5.38 11.88
N ILE A 66 4.72 5.56 12.37
CA ILE A 66 3.65 6.32 11.71
C ILE A 66 3.74 7.76 12.20
#